data_AF-A0A937X714-F1
#
_entry.id   AF-A0A937X714-F1
#
_cell.length_a   1.000
_cell.length_b   1.000
_cell.length_c   1.000
_cell.angle_alpha   90.00
_cell.angle_beta   90.00
_cell.angle_gamma   90.00
#
_symmetry.space_group_name_H-M   'P 1'
#
loop_
_entity.id
_entity.type
_entity.pdbx_description
1 polymer ?
#
loop_
_entity_poly.entity_id
_entity_poly.type
_entity_poly.pdbx_seq_one_letter_code
_entity_poly.pdbx_strand_id
1 'polypeptide(L)'
;MLEPEEFETRIRMRIDGYLSAEPAVPTRISSLVSSRLRVLCDMSPTPPLVPQSGSFHFPYEGRKIKVTLHSLPVKHGQLITLRFFDPVRLGATSLDELIEHPTVRGALEQLLLRQSGLVVINGPKHPLKTALIYACLRFAASQGRGVVSLEPIIEYELAAISQVQVGTDGESAI
;
A
#
# COMPACT_ATOMS: atom_id res chain seq x y z
N MET A 1 12.09 5.98 -7.19
CA MET A 1 12.96 4.97 -7.83
C MET A 1 14.32 5.60 -7.98
N LEU A 2 15.38 4.90 -7.54
CA LEU A 2 16.77 5.28 -7.70
C LEU A 2 17.38 4.33 -8.73
N GLU A 3 17.66 4.84 -9.92
CA GLU A 3 18.08 4.05 -11.07
C GLU A 3 19.53 4.40 -11.39
N PRO A 4 20.50 3.57 -10.96
CA PRO A 4 21.90 3.89 -11.13
C PRO A 4 22.33 3.75 -12.60
N GLU A 5 23.03 4.75 -13.08
CA GLU A 5 23.77 4.73 -14.35
C GLU A 5 25.27 4.88 -14.06
N GLU A 6 26.08 4.98 -15.12
CA GLU A 6 27.54 4.97 -15.00
C GLU A 6 28.08 6.08 -14.09
N PHE A 7 27.56 7.32 -14.22
CA PHE A 7 28.06 8.49 -13.50
C PHE A 7 27.03 9.15 -12.58
N GLU A 8 25.75 8.99 -12.91
CA GLU A 8 24.63 9.56 -12.17
C GLU A 8 23.55 8.52 -11.90
N THR A 9 22.73 8.79 -10.90
CA THR A 9 21.54 8.02 -10.57
C THR A 9 20.32 8.85 -10.89
N ARG A 10 19.50 8.36 -11.80
CA ARG A 10 18.21 8.97 -12.12
C ARG A 10 17.24 8.71 -10.97
N ILE A 11 16.50 9.75 -10.60
CA ILE A 11 15.46 9.66 -9.58
C ILE A 11 14.12 9.83 -10.27
N ARG A 12 13.20 8.88 -10.06
CA ARG A 12 11.83 8.97 -10.57
C ARG A 12 10.81 8.77 -9.47
N MET A 13 9.82 9.64 -9.38
CA MET A 13 8.68 9.50 -8.49
C MET A 13 7.45 9.05 -9.28
N ARG A 14 6.66 8.12 -8.73
CA ARG A 14 5.37 7.77 -9.31
C ARG A 14 4.27 8.56 -8.59
N ILE A 15 3.64 9.50 -9.29
CA ILE A 15 2.54 10.33 -8.79
C ILE A 15 1.36 10.09 -9.72
N ASP A 16 0.21 9.71 -9.16
CA ASP A 16 -1.02 9.41 -9.90
C ASP A 16 -0.84 8.43 -11.07
N GLY A 17 0.06 7.46 -10.89
CA GLY A 17 0.38 6.44 -11.90
C GLY A 17 1.49 6.83 -12.87
N TYR A 18 1.85 8.11 -12.98
CA TYR A 18 2.86 8.61 -13.90
C TYR A 18 4.23 8.73 -13.25
N LEU A 19 5.29 8.44 -14.00
CA LEU A 19 6.66 8.62 -13.55
C LEU A 19 7.14 10.03 -13.88
N SER A 20 7.37 10.84 -12.85
CA SER A 20 8.01 12.15 -12.94
C SER A 20 9.50 12.02 -12.66
N ALA A 21 10.32 12.70 -13.47
CA ALA A 21 11.76 12.76 -13.25
C ALA A 21 12.10 13.84 -12.22
N GLU A 22 12.99 13.51 -11.30
CA GLU A 22 13.59 14.43 -10.35
C GLU A 22 15.05 14.68 -10.72
N PRO A 23 15.68 15.76 -10.22
CA PRO A 23 17.11 16.01 -10.44
C PRO A 23 17.95 14.78 -10.12
N ALA A 24 18.78 14.37 -11.08
CA ALA A 24 19.70 13.27 -10.90
C ALA A 24 20.75 13.60 -9.83
N VAL A 25 21.29 12.57 -9.19
CA VAL A 25 22.34 12.74 -8.18
C VAL A 25 23.56 11.91 -8.55
N PRO A 26 24.78 12.32 -8.19
CA PRO A 26 25.98 11.51 -8.38
C PRO A 26 25.81 10.10 -7.80
N THR A 27 26.27 9.07 -8.52
CA THR A 27 26.11 7.65 -8.12
C THR A 27 26.73 7.36 -6.74
N ARG A 28 27.77 8.09 -6.34
CA ARG A 28 28.35 7.99 -5.00
C ARG A 28 27.35 8.38 -3.89
N ILE A 29 26.55 9.42 -4.10
CA ILE A 29 25.55 9.89 -3.13
C ILE A 29 24.41 8.87 -3.04
N SER A 30 23.88 8.42 -4.17
CA SER A 30 22.80 7.41 -4.18
C SER A 30 23.22 6.09 -3.52
N SER A 31 24.50 5.71 -3.63
CA SER A 31 25.03 4.49 -3.00
C SER A 31 25.03 4.58 -1.48
N LEU A 32 25.40 5.75 -0.92
CA LEU A 32 25.32 6.02 0.51
C LEU A 32 23.87 6.02 1.01
N VAL A 33 22.97 6.67 0.28
CA VAL A 33 21.53 6.67 0.58
C VAL A 33 20.96 5.26 0.53
N SER A 34 21.28 4.47 -0.50
CA SER A 34 20.86 3.07 -0.64
C SER A 34 21.32 2.20 0.53
N SER A 35 22.57 2.37 0.99
CA SER A 35 23.08 1.65 2.16
C SER A 35 22.28 1.97 3.43
N ARG A 36 21.98 3.26 3.68
CA ARG A 36 21.17 3.67 4.84
C ARG A 36 19.74 3.17 4.76
N LEU A 37 19.11 3.28 3.61
CA LEU A 37 17.75 2.76 3.39
C LEU A 37 17.68 1.25 3.60
N ARG A 38 18.72 0.50 3.21
CA ARG A 38 18.78 -0.95 3.43
C ARG A 38 18.85 -1.32 4.91
N VAL A 39 19.67 -0.59 5.68
CA VAL A 39 19.73 -0.76 7.15
C VAL A 39 18.37 -0.48 7.80
N LEU A 40 17.64 0.56 7.37
CA LEU A 40 16.32 0.87 7.92
C LEU A 40 15.30 -0.26 7.72
N CYS A 41 15.45 -1.06 6.67
CA CYS A 41 14.55 -2.17 6.35
C CYS A 41 15.07 -3.54 6.78
N ASP A 42 16.05 -3.60 7.69
CA ASP A 42 16.70 -4.84 8.14
C ASP A 42 17.31 -5.69 7.00
N MET A 43 17.78 -5.02 5.93
CA MET A 43 18.48 -5.65 4.81
C MET A 43 19.99 -5.52 4.95
N SER A 44 20.74 -6.33 4.19
CA SER A 44 22.20 -6.27 4.19
C SER A 44 22.69 -4.89 3.71
N PRO A 45 23.56 -4.20 4.49
CA PRO A 45 24.14 -2.92 4.08
C PRO A 45 25.15 -3.06 2.93
N THR A 46 25.75 -4.25 2.79
CA THR A 46 26.66 -4.59 1.68
C THR A 46 25.83 -4.94 0.45
N PRO A 47 26.14 -4.43 -0.76
CA PRO A 47 25.36 -4.69 -1.96
C PRO A 47 25.22 -6.20 -2.22
N PRO A 48 24.01 -6.78 -2.13
CA PRO A 48 23.80 -8.18 -2.41
C PRO A 48 23.84 -8.43 -3.92
N LEU A 49 24.20 -9.65 -4.32
CA LEU A 49 24.08 -10.13 -5.70
C LEU A 49 22.69 -10.74 -5.99
N VAL A 50 21.78 -10.69 -5.01
CA VAL A 50 20.41 -11.19 -5.11
C VAL A 50 19.41 -10.06 -4.79
N PRO A 51 18.19 -10.11 -5.33
CA PRO A 51 17.14 -9.17 -4.94
C PRO A 51 16.84 -9.26 -3.44
N GLN A 52 16.53 -8.12 -2.82
CA GLN A 52 16.11 -8.04 -1.42
C GLN A 52 14.89 -7.15 -1.29
N SER A 53 14.05 -7.45 -0.31
CA SER A 53 12.92 -6.63 0.06
C SER A 53 12.79 -6.56 1.57
N GLY A 54 12.46 -5.38 2.07
CA GLY A 54 12.16 -5.15 3.48
C GLY A 54 11.23 -3.97 3.64
N SER A 55 10.79 -3.72 4.87
CA SER A 55 9.93 -2.58 5.15
C SER A 55 10.21 -1.99 6.52
N PHE A 56 9.94 -0.71 6.66
CA PHE A 56 10.03 0.01 7.92
C PHE A 56 8.85 0.97 8.08
N HIS A 57 8.67 1.49 9.29
CA HIS A 57 7.68 2.53 9.57
C HIS A 57 8.38 3.88 9.72
N PHE A 58 7.90 4.87 9.00
CA PHE A 58 8.37 6.25 9.05
C PHE A 58 7.30 7.14 9.69
N PRO A 59 7.58 7.80 10.83
CA PRO A 59 6.65 8.77 11.42
C PRO A 59 6.61 10.04 10.57
N TYR A 60 5.41 10.43 10.12
CA TYR A 60 5.18 11.62 9.33
C TYR A 60 3.84 12.26 9.72
N GLU A 61 3.85 13.52 10.16
CA GLU A 61 2.64 14.26 10.57
C GLU A 61 1.74 13.49 11.54
N GLY A 62 2.33 12.84 12.56
CA GLY A 62 1.60 12.04 13.54
C GLY A 62 1.10 10.68 13.03
N ARG A 63 1.32 10.33 11.77
CA ARG A 63 0.96 9.05 11.16
C ARG A 63 2.18 8.15 11.01
N LYS A 64 1.96 6.82 11.02
CA LYS A 64 3.00 5.82 10.71
C LYS A 64 2.85 5.40 9.25
N ILE A 65 3.74 5.89 8.39
CA ILE A 65 3.78 5.50 6.99
C ILE A 65 4.61 4.23 6.86
N LYS A 66 4.02 3.16 6.30
CA LYS A 66 4.76 1.95 5.97
C LYS A 66 5.52 2.20 4.67
N VAL A 67 6.83 2.01 4.69
CA VAL A 67 7.69 2.14 3.53
C VAL A 67 8.24 0.76 3.19
N THR A 68 7.90 0.25 2.02
CA THR A 68 8.50 -0.99 1.48
C THR A 68 9.61 -0.63 0.52
N LEU A 69 10.78 -1.24 0.70
CA LEU A 69 11.93 -1.09 -0.16
C LEU A 69 12.16 -2.39 -0.92
N HIS A 70 12.43 -2.28 -2.23
CA HIS A 70 12.95 -3.39 -3.03
C HIS A 70 14.28 -3.00 -3.67
N SER A 71 15.29 -3.85 -3.51
CA SER A 71 16.63 -3.72 -4.08
C SER A 71 16.85 -4.78 -5.14
N LEU A 72 17.26 -4.36 -6.34
CA LEU A 72 17.57 -5.25 -7.45
C LEU A 72 18.99 -4.95 -7.98
N PRO A 73 19.89 -5.94 -8.05
CA PRO A 73 21.20 -5.77 -8.68
C PRO A 73 21.04 -5.47 -10.18
N VAL A 74 21.70 -4.40 -10.66
CA VAL A 74 21.74 -4.00 -12.07
C VAL A 74 23.17 -3.64 -12.47
N LYS A 75 23.44 -3.47 -13.77
CA LYS A 75 24.80 -3.26 -14.32
C LYS A 75 25.63 -2.21 -13.58
N HIS A 76 25.01 -1.08 -13.21
CA HIS A 76 25.69 0.06 -12.61
C HIS A 76 25.46 0.22 -11.10
N GLY A 77 24.86 -0.77 -10.43
CA GLY A 77 24.65 -0.72 -8.98
C GLY A 77 23.40 -1.46 -8.51
N GLN A 78 22.66 -0.86 -7.58
CA GLN A 78 21.39 -1.39 -7.08
C GLN A 78 20.25 -0.46 -7.50
N LEU A 79 19.31 -0.99 -8.27
CA LEU A 79 18.02 -0.35 -8.51
C LEU A 79 17.21 -0.41 -7.21
N ILE A 80 16.91 0.74 -6.63
CA ILE A 80 16.11 0.83 -5.41
C ILE A 80 14.73 1.41 -5.74
N THR A 81 13.69 0.73 -5.29
CA THR A 81 12.33 1.24 -5.30
C THR A 81 11.81 1.36 -3.87
N LEU A 82 11.09 2.44 -3.61
CA LEU A 82 10.42 2.70 -2.34
C LEU A 82 8.93 2.83 -2.63
N ARG A 83 8.10 2.14 -1.86
CA ARG A 83 6.65 2.27 -1.89
C ARG A 83 6.18 2.79 -0.54
N PHE A 84 5.54 3.95 -0.55
CA PHE A 84 4.92 4.55 0.61
C PHE A 84 3.47 4.09 0.70
N PHE A 85 3.04 3.69 1.88
CA PHE A 85 1.70 3.22 2.16
C PHE A 85 1.22 3.84 3.47
N ASP A 86 0.12 4.59 3.40
CA ASP A 86 -0.57 5.16 4.56
C ASP A 86 -1.77 4.26 4.89
N PRO A 87 -1.63 3.33 5.86
CA PRO A 87 -2.72 2.42 6.22
C PRO A 87 -3.90 3.19 6.83
N VAL A 88 -3.63 4.28 7.57
CA VAL A 88 -4.68 5.10 8.21
C VAL A 88 -5.55 5.75 7.15
N ARG A 89 -4.94 6.34 6.13
CA ARG A 89 -5.70 6.94 5.03
C ARG A 89 -6.57 5.90 4.33
N LEU A 90 -6.03 4.71 4.04
CA LEU A 90 -6.80 3.64 3.42
C LEU A 90 -8.05 3.26 4.23
N GLY A 91 -7.91 3.18 5.55
CA GLY A 91 -8.97 2.78 6.47
C GLY A 91 -9.94 3.88 6.90
N ALA A 92 -9.62 5.14 6.65
CA ALA A 92 -10.45 6.28 7.06
C ALA A 92 -11.35 6.82 5.93
N THR A 93 -10.94 6.70 4.66
CA THR A 93 -11.64 7.32 3.52
C THR A 93 -13.07 6.81 3.35
N SER A 94 -14.05 7.70 3.49
CA SER A 94 -15.49 7.40 3.43
C SER A 94 -16.02 7.24 1.99
N LEU A 95 -17.27 6.80 1.85
CA LEU A 95 -17.91 6.61 0.54
C LEU A 95 -18.10 7.92 -0.22
N ASP A 96 -18.32 9.04 0.49
CA ASP A 96 -18.47 10.37 -0.11
C ASP A 96 -17.14 10.95 -0.62
N GLU A 97 -16.02 10.61 0.02
CA GLU A 97 -14.68 10.94 -0.48
C GLU A 97 -14.27 10.08 -1.69
N LEU A 98 -14.74 8.83 -1.78
CA LEU A 98 -14.40 7.90 -2.88
C LEU A 98 -15.34 8.02 -4.08
N ILE A 99 -16.60 8.36 -3.86
CA ILE A 99 -17.64 8.44 -4.88
C ILE A 99 -18.26 9.83 -4.84
N GLU A 100 -17.69 10.71 -5.65
CA GLU A 100 -18.15 12.10 -5.79
C GLU A 100 -19.57 12.17 -6.36
N HIS A 101 -19.90 11.30 -7.32
CA HIS A 101 -21.20 11.33 -7.99
C HIS A 101 -22.33 10.86 -7.05
N PRO A 102 -23.25 11.76 -6.63
CA PRO A 102 -24.20 11.47 -5.56
C PRO A 102 -25.19 10.36 -5.92
N THR A 103 -25.62 10.27 -7.18
CA THR A 103 -26.52 9.20 -7.64
C THR A 103 -25.87 7.81 -7.55
N VAL A 104 -24.58 7.69 -7.88
CA VAL A 104 -23.85 6.41 -7.83
C VAL A 104 -23.64 6.00 -6.38
N ARG A 105 -23.25 6.96 -5.54
CA ARG A 105 -23.08 6.75 -4.10
C ARG A 105 -24.39 6.30 -3.45
N GLY A 106 -25.49 7.02 -3.69
CA GLY A 106 -26.80 6.69 -3.14
C GLY A 106 -27.31 5.32 -3.59
N ALA A 107 -27.06 4.93 -4.84
CA ALA A 107 -27.38 3.58 -5.32
C ALA A 107 -26.59 2.49 -4.58
N LEU A 108 -25.29 2.70 -4.35
CA LEU A 108 -24.46 1.76 -3.58
C LEU A 108 -24.91 1.68 -2.12
N GLU A 109 -25.17 2.82 -1.46
CA GLU A 109 -25.68 2.85 -0.09
C GLU A 109 -27.00 2.09 0.04
N GLN A 110 -27.94 2.27 -0.89
CA GLN A 110 -29.19 1.51 -0.92
C GLN A 110 -28.98 0.00 -1.07
N LEU A 111 -27.98 -0.42 -1.86
CA LEU A 111 -27.61 -1.84 -1.98
C LEU A 111 -27.05 -2.37 -0.65
N LEU A 112 -26.19 -1.61 0.01
CA LEU A 112 -25.60 -1.97 1.30
C LEU A 112 -26.65 -2.03 2.44
N LEU A 113 -27.76 -1.31 2.31
CA LEU A 113 -28.88 -1.35 3.25
C LEU A 113 -29.81 -2.57 3.07
N ARG A 114 -29.66 -3.37 2.01
CA ARG A 114 -30.47 -4.59 1.86
C ARG A 114 -30.13 -5.62 2.93
N GLN A 115 -31.10 -6.45 3.31
CA GLN A 115 -30.92 -7.50 4.33
C GLN A 115 -30.06 -8.67 3.82
N SER A 116 -30.11 -8.95 2.53
CA SER A 116 -29.32 -9.98 1.87
C SER A 116 -29.04 -9.61 0.42
N GLY A 117 -27.97 -10.17 -0.13
CA GLY A 117 -27.54 -9.93 -1.49
C GLY A 117 -26.03 -10.11 -1.65
N LEU A 118 -25.56 -9.97 -2.89
CA LEU A 118 -24.15 -10.02 -3.23
C LEU A 118 -23.78 -8.71 -3.96
N VAL A 119 -22.78 -8.01 -3.43
CA VAL A 119 -22.15 -6.87 -4.11
C VAL A 119 -20.76 -7.30 -4.56
N VAL A 120 -20.52 -7.25 -5.86
CA VAL A 120 -19.22 -7.60 -6.44
C VAL A 120 -18.51 -6.32 -6.87
N ILE A 121 -17.37 -6.04 -6.25
CA ILE A 121 -16.50 -4.94 -6.64
C ILE A 121 -15.37 -5.53 -7.50
N ASN A 122 -15.31 -5.11 -8.77
CA ASN A 122 -14.30 -5.56 -9.72
C ASN A 122 -13.48 -4.38 -10.27
N GLY A 123 -12.25 -4.66 -10.67
CA GLY A 123 -11.30 -3.69 -11.21
C GLY A 123 -9.87 -4.23 -11.19
N PRO A 124 -8.92 -3.56 -11.87
CA PRO A 124 -7.51 -3.90 -11.80
C PRO A 124 -7.00 -3.84 -10.34
N LYS A 125 -5.89 -4.52 -10.05
CA LYS A 125 -5.27 -4.49 -8.72
C LYS A 125 -4.87 -3.06 -8.38
N HIS A 126 -5.68 -2.39 -7.56
CA HIS A 126 -5.53 -0.98 -7.22
C HIS A 126 -5.92 -0.71 -5.77
N PRO A 127 -5.20 0.18 -5.04
CA PRO A 127 -5.52 0.52 -3.65
C PRO A 127 -6.95 1.04 -3.44
N LEU A 128 -7.53 1.72 -4.44
CA LEU A 128 -8.91 2.21 -4.37
C LEU A 128 -9.95 1.10 -4.20
N LYS A 129 -9.66 -0.13 -4.64
CA LYS A 129 -10.58 -1.26 -4.46
C LYS A 129 -10.70 -1.63 -2.98
N THR A 130 -9.56 -1.78 -2.29
CA THR A 130 -9.54 -2.06 -0.85
C THR A 130 -10.14 -0.88 -0.08
N ALA A 131 -9.82 0.36 -0.45
CA ALA A 131 -10.40 1.56 0.15
C ALA A 131 -11.93 1.56 0.08
N LEU A 132 -12.48 1.26 -1.11
CA LEU A 132 -13.92 1.19 -1.34
C LEU A 132 -14.58 0.05 -0.54
N ILE A 133 -13.96 -1.13 -0.51
CA ILE A 133 -14.46 -2.24 0.30
C ILE A 133 -14.51 -1.84 1.78
N TYR A 134 -13.44 -1.26 2.31
CA TYR A 134 -13.38 -0.81 3.70
C TYR A 134 -14.44 0.27 3.99
N ALA A 135 -14.63 1.22 3.08
CA ALA A 135 -15.69 2.22 3.20
C ALA A 135 -17.09 1.60 3.24
N CYS A 136 -17.36 0.61 2.38
CA CYS A 136 -18.62 -0.15 2.39
C CYS A 136 -18.83 -0.91 3.70
N LEU A 137 -17.79 -1.58 4.22
CA LEU A 137 -17.88 -2.34 5.47
C LEU A 137 -18.15 -1.40 6.66
N ARG A 138 -17.47 -0.24 6.73
CA ARG A 138 -17.72 0.77 7.77
C ARG A 138 -19.13 1.36 7.67
N PHE A 139 -19.59 1.64 6.46
CA PHE A 139 -20.98 2.07 6.24
C PHE A 139 -21.95 1.03 6.80
N ALA A 140 -21.79 -0.25 6.46
CA ALA A 140 -22.65 -1.32 6.96
C ALA A 140 -22.60 -1.45 8.50
N ALA A 141 -21.41 -1.40 9.10
CA ALA A 141 -21.22 -1.45 10.55
C ALA A 141 -21.88 -0.25 11.26
N SER A 142 -21.84 0.95 10.66
CA SER A 142 -22.48 2.16 11.19
C SER A 142 -24.01 2.05 11.30
N GLN A 143 -24.62 1.13 10.54
CA GLN A 143 -26.05 0.83 10.62
C GLN A 143 -26.39 -0.17 11.75
N GLY A 144 -25.46 -0.45 12.67
CA GLY A 144 -25.64 -1.39 13.78
C GLY A 144 -25.58 -2.86 13.38
N ARG A 145 -24.98 -3.18 12.23
CA ARG A 145 -24.85 -4.56 11.74
C ARG A 145 -23.57 -5.21 12.27
N GLY A 146 -23.64 -6.49 12.60
CA GLY A 146 -22.44 -7.30 12.79
C GLY A 146 -21.76 -7.55 11.44
N VAL A 147 -20.50 -7.14 11.31
CA VAL A 147 -19.72 -7.26 10.07
C VAL A 147 -18.48 -8.10 10.33
N VAL A 148 -18.25 -9.07 9.44
CA VAL A 148 -17.07 -9.93 9.45
C VAL A 148 -16.40 -9.85 8.08
N SER A 149 -15.07 -9.71 8.04
CA SER A 149 -14.30 -9.80 6.80
C SER A 149 -13.31 -10.95 6.83
N LEU A 150 -13.07 -11.54 5.65
CA LEU A 150 -12.04 -12.55 5.41
C LEU A 150 -11.08 -11.96 4.39
N GLU A 151 -9.84 -11.71 4.79
CA GLU A 151 -8.87 -10.95 4.00
C GLU A 151 -7.55 -11.71 3.92
N PRO A 152 -6.87 -11.76 2.76
CA PRO A 152 -5.57 -12.42 2.67
C PRO A 152 -4.52 -11.71 3.54
N ILE A 153 -4.62 -10.38 3.65
CA ILE A 153 -3.79 -9.53 4.49
C ILE A 153 -4.67 -8.40 5.01
N ILE A 154 -4.66 -8.16 6.32
CA ILE A 154 -5.34 -7.00 6.92
C ILE A 154 -4.43 -5.79 6.74
N GLU A 155 -4.82 -4.86 5.85
CA GLU A 155 -4.02 -3.66 5.55
C GLU A 155 -4.21 -2.55 6.59
N TYR A 156 -5.37 -2.50 7.24
CA TYR A 156 -5.72 -1.57 8.32
C TYR A 156 -6.82 -2.17 9.19
N GLU A 157 -6.70 -1.98 10.51
CA GLU A 157 -7.69 -2.45 11.49
C GLU A 157 -8.90 -1.52 11.53
N LEU A 158 -10.06 -2.04 11.15
CA LEU A 158 -11.31 -1.30 11.12
C LEU A 158 -12.06 -1.45 12.45
N ALA A 159 -12.37 -0.32 13.08
CA ALA A 159 -13.18 -0.31 14.29
C ALA A 159 -14.58 -0.92 14.04
N ALA A 160 -15.08 -1.67 15.03
CA ALA A 160 -16.39 -2.34 15.02
C ALA A 160 -16.61 -3.38 13.90
N ILE A 161 -15.53 -3.89 13.28
CA ILE A 161 -15.58 -4.95 12.26
C ILE A 161 -14.65 -6.08 12.70
N SER A 162 -15.14 -7.33 12.67
CA SER A 162 -14.32 -8.50 12.97
C SER A 162 -13.55 -8.94 11.72
N GLN A 163 -12.27 -8.60 11.64
CA GLN A 163 -11.42 -8.96 10.49
C GLN A 163 -10.65 -10.24 10.76
N VAL A 164 -10.70 -11.18 9.83
CA VAL A 164 -9.96 -12.45 9.89
C VAL A 164 -8.95 -12.47 8.74
N GLN A 165 -7.67 -12.58 9.08
CA GLN A 165 -6.63 -12.79 8.08
C GLN A 165 -6.56 -14.26 7.70
N VAL A 166 -6.81 -14.59 6.44
CA VAL A 166 -6.73 -15.96 5.92
C VAL A 166 -5.32 -16.24 5.41
N GLY A 167 -4.68 -17.28 5.95
CA GLY A 167 -3.37 -17.74 5.47
C GLY A 167 -3.44 -18.29 4.05
N THR A 168 -2.39 -18.06 3.27
CA THR A 168 -2.25 -18.63 1.91
C THR A 168 -1.51 -19.96 1.88
N ASP A 169 -0.97 -20.39 3.02
CA ASP A 169 -0.25 -21.64 3.13
C ASP A 169 -1.21 -22.71 3.63
N GLY A 170 -1.29 -23.84 2.90
CA GLY A 170 -2.08 -25.01 3.27
C GLY A 170 -1.57 -25.74 4.53
N GLU A 171 -0.85 -25.06 5.42
CA GLU A 171 -0.48 -25.56 6.74
C GLU A 171 -1.42 -24.95 7.77
N SER A 172 -2.47 -25.72 8.03
CA SER A 172 -3.36 -25.74 9.18
C SER A 172 -3.08 -24.71 10.27
N ALA A 173 -3.94 -23.68 10.32
CA ALA A 173 -4.26 -23.00 11.57
C ALA A 173 -5.33 -23.82 12.29
N ILE A 174 -4.93 -24.48 13.38
CA ILE A 174 -5.77 -24.68 14.58
C ILE A 174 -5.04 -23.97 15.71
#